data_AF-A0A8T5B6M4-F1
#
_entry.id   AF-A0A8T5B6M4-F1
#
_cell.length_a   1.000
_cell.length_b   1.000
_cell.length_c   1.000
_cell.angle_alpha   90.00
_cell.angle_beta   90.00
_cell.angle_gamma   90.00
#
_symmetry.space_group_name_H-M   'P 1'
#
loop_
_entity.id
_entity.type
_entity.pdbx_description
1 polymer ?
#
loop_
_entity_poly.entity_id
_entity_poly.type
_entity_poly.pdbx_seq_one_letter_code
_entity_poly.pdbx_strand_id
1 'polypeptide(L)'
;MSKEVSRLLMGYEDFKKIIYSSGLKNEENEKIILDIMPKIDGLLNKILEIEKEISKLKIDFERIKKRDLQPLDNINLSTLEVNDALLNLTNTEIEVLTIIEENGEASVSEIKKRINKTREHTARLLKKLYDKGYIDRNSSRMPYRYYVRKELKDKIKRKPNIKASI
;
A
#
# COMPACT_ATOMS: atom_id res chain seq x y z
N MET A 1 5.29 -19.57 5.65
CA MET A 1 4.48 -19.38 6.87
C MET A 1 5.08 -18.21 7.63
N SER A 2 4.30 -17.16 7.89
CA SER A 2 4.77 -15.99 8.65
C SER A 2 4.98 -16.38 10.13
N LYS A 3 5.83 -15.62 10.82
CA LYS A 3 6.11 -15.83 12.25
C LYS A 3 4.85 -15.67 13.09
N GLU A 4 3.92 -14.82 12.68
CA GLU A 4 2.65 -14.54 13.32
C GLU A 4 1.70 -15.74 13.22
N VAL A 5 1.57 -16.35 12.04
CA VAL A 5 0.73 -17.54 11.85
C VAL A 5 1.31 -18.76 12.58
N SER A 6 2.63 -18.93 12.59
CA SER A 6 3.28 -19.97 13.39
C SER A 6 2.99 -19.81 14.89
N ARG A 7 3.08 -18.58 15.43
CA ARG A 7 2.76 -18.31 16.84
C ARG A 7 1.30 -18.61 17.16
N LEU A 8 0.38 -18.28 16.24
CA LEU A 8 -1.05 -18.51 16.43
C LEU A 8 -1.39 -20.01 16.43
N LEU A 9 -0.78 -20.79 15.53
CA LEU A 9 -0.92 -22.25 15.51
C LEU A 9 -0.38 -22.89 16.78
N MET A 10 0.82 -22.49 17.22
CA MET A 10 1.40 -22.97 18.48
C MET A 10 0.49 -22.66 19.68
N GLY A 11 0.01 -21.42 19.78
CA GLY A 11 -0.89 -21.03 20.87
C GLY A 11 -2.21 -21.80 20.86
N TYR A 12 -2.73 -22.13 19.67
CA TYR A 12 -3.92 -22.96 19.55
C TYR A 12 -3.67 -24.41 19.97
N GLU A 13 -2.55 -25.02 19.57
CA GLU A 13 -2.19 -26.38 20.00
C GLU A 13 -1.95 -26.46 21.52
N ASP A 14 -1.33 -25.43 22.10
CA ASP A 14 -1.17 -25.32 23.55
C ASP A 14 -2.52 -25.20 24.25
N PHE A 15 -3.43 -24.37 23.73
CA PHE A 15 -4.80 -24.24 24.25
C PHE A 15 -5.56 -25.57 24.15
N LYS A 16 -5.48 -26.24 23.01
CA LYS A 16 -6.10 -27.55 22.76
C LYS A 16 -5.59 -28.59 23.76
N LYS A 17 -4.28 -28.64 24.00
CA LYS A 17 -3.65 -29.50 24.99
C LYS A 17 -4.12 -29.18 26.41
N ILE A 18 -4.23 -27.90 26.76
CA ILE A 18 -4.77 -27.46 28.06
C ILE A 18 -6.21 -27.95 28.21
N ILE A 19 -7.08 -27.73 27.23
CA ILE A 19 -8.49 -28.15 27.30
C ILE A 19 -8.62 -29.67 27.48
N TYR A 20 -7.88 -30.47 26.71
CA TYR A 20 -7.95 -31.94 26.79
C TYR A 20 -7.27 -32.52 28.04
N SER A 21 -6.28 -31.84 28.63
CA SER A 21 -5.59 -32.29 29.85
C SER A 21 -6.23 -31.79 31.14
N SER A 22 -6.89 -30.63 31.12
CA SER A 22 -7.44 -29.97 32.32
C SER A 22 -8.80 -30.51 32.75
N GLY A 23 -9.40 -31.43 32.00
CA GLY A 23 -10.64 -32.09 32.40
C GLY A 23 -11.73 -31.09 32.79
N LEU A 24 -12.07 -30.14 31.91
CA LEU A 24 -13.30 -29.32 32.00
C LEU A 24 -14.52 -30.24 31.81
N LYS A 25 -14.72 -31.17 32.74
CA LYS A 25 -15.71 -32.25 32.71
C LYS A 25 -17.01 -31.80 33.38
N ASN A 26 -17.63 -30.80 32.81
CA ASN A 26 -19.08 -30.60 32.93
C ASN A 26 -19.67 -30.74 31.52
N GLU A 27 -20.73 -31.53 31.40
CA GLU A 27 -21.30 -31.94 30.09
C GLU A 27 -21.62 -30.75 29.17
N GLU A 28 -21.97 -29.60 29.73
CA GLU A 28 -22.23 -28.38 28.97
C GLU A 28 -20.97 -27.82 28.31
N ASN A 29 -19.83 -27.77 29.01
CA ASN A 29 -18.58 -27.27 28.44
C ASN A 29 -18.03 -28.23 27.39
N GLU A 30 -18.19 -29.54 27.58
CA GLU A 30 -17.77 -30.54 26.60
C GLU A 30 -18.56 -30.42 25.29
N LYS A 31 -19.88 -30.20 25.36
CA LYS A 31 -20.71 -29.92 24.19
C LYS A 31 -20.28 -28.64 23.46
N ILE A 32 -19.98 -27.57 24.21
CA ILE A 32 -19.51 -26.30 23.63
C ILE A 32 -18.17 -26.50 22.93
N ILE A 33 -17.24 -27.23 23.54
CA ILE A 33 -15.92 -27.53 22.96
C ILE A 33 -16.08 -28.34 21.66
N LEU A 34 -16.96 -29.34 21.64
CA LEU A 34 -17.23 -30.16 20.46
C LEU A 34 -17.85 -29.38 19.28
N ASP A 35 -18.61 -28.31 19.55
CA ASP A 35 -19.16 -27.45 18.49
C ASP A 35 -18.16 -26.39 18.01
N ILE A 36 -17.36 -25.81 18.91
CA ILE A 36 -16.47 -24.69 18.59
C ILE A 36 -15.14 -25.16 17.99
N MET A 37 -14.54 -26.24 18.51
CA MET A 37 -13.22 -26.73 18.05
C MET A 37 -13.17 -27.00 16.54
N PRO A 38 -14.14 -27.70 15.93
CA PRO A 38 -14.12 -27.95 14.49
C PRO A 38 -14.22 -26.65 13.66
N LYS A 39 -14.91 -25.63 14.18
CA LYS A 39 -15.02 -24.32 13.52
C LYS A 39 -13.69 -23.59 13.55
N ILE A 40 -12.98 -23.63 14.69
CA ILE A 40 -11.65 -23.04 14.82
C ILE A 40 -10.64 -23.78 13.93
N ASP A 41 -10.66 -25.12 13.91
CA ASP A 41 -9.82 -25.93 13.01
C ASP A 41 -10.09 -25.56 11.53
N GLY A 42 -11.35 -25.36 11.15
CA GLY A 42 -11.73 -24.93 9.81
C GLY A 42 -11.20 -23.53 9.45
N LEU A 43 -11.20 -22.60 10.40
CA LEU A 43 -10.63 -21.26 10.19
C LEU A 43 -9.11 -21.30 10.06
N LEU A 44 -8.43 -22.11 10.88
CA LEU A 44 -6.97 -22.29 10.81
C LEU A 44 -6.52 -22.86 9.47
N ASN A 45 -7.26 -23.85 8.96
CA ASN A 45 -6.98 -24.42 7.64
C ASN A 45 -7.12 -23.38 6.51
N LYS A 46 -8.15 -22.52 6.58
CA LYS A 46 -8.30 -21.42 5.61
C LYS A 46 -7.18 -20.39 5.71
N ILE A 47 -6.73 -20.05 6.91
CA ILE A 47 -5.59 -19.14 7.12
C ILE A 47 -4.32 -19.74 6.51
N LEU A 48 -4.07 -21.03 6.72
CA LEU A 48 -2.94 -21.76 6.14
C LEU A 48 -2.98 -21.77 4.59
N GLU A 49 -4.17 -21.96 4.02
CA GLU A 49 -4.36 -21.93 2.56
C GLU A 49 -4.08 -20.54 1.99
N ILE A 50 -4.62 -19.49 2.60
CA ILE A 50 -4.38 -18.10 2.22
C ILE A 50 -2.89 -17.76 2.32
N GLU A 51 -2.20 -18.17 3.38
CA GLU A 51 -0.75 -17.96 3.50
C GLU A 51 0.05 -18.62 2.37
N LYS A 52 -0.38 -19.82 1.96
CA LYS A 52 0.24 -20.55 0.86
C LYS A 52 0.01 -19.83 -0.47
N GLU A 53 -1.17 -19.31 -0.71
CA GLU A 53 -1.48 -18.49 -1.88
C GLU A 53 -0.67 -17.19 -1.90
N ILE A 54 -0.63 -16.46 -0.78
CA ILE A 54 0.19 -15.25 -0.65
C ILE A 54 1.67 -15.55 -0.91
N SER A 55 2.18 -16.70 -0.44
CA SER A 55 3.56 -17.11 -0.67
C SER A 55 3.84 -17.36 -2.16
N LYS A 56 2.90 -17.98 -2.89
CA LYS A 56 2.99 -18.16 -4.35
C LYS A 56 2.96 -16.82 -5.08
N LEU A 57 2.01 -15.95 -4.71
CA LEU A 57 1.87 -14.61 -5.30
C LEU A 57 3.12 -13.75 -5.07
N LYS A 58 3.76 -13.84 -3.90
CA LYS A 58 5.04 -13.16 -3.64
C LYS A 58 6.14 -13.64 -4.59
N ILE A 59 6.23 -14.94 -4.86
CA ILE A 59 7.22 -15.50 -5.79
C ILE A 59 6.95 -15.03 -7.22
N ASP A 60 5.69 -15.04 -7.66
CA ASP A 60 5.33 -14.59 -8.99
C ASP A 60 5.52 -13.07 -9.16
N PHE A 61 5.25 -12.30 -8.12
CA PHE A 61 5.55 -10.87 -8.07
C PHE A 61 7.05 -10.59 -8.18
N GLU A 62 7.89 -11.32 -7.45
CA GLU A 62 9.36 -11.21 -7.56
C GLU A 62 9.87 -11.62 -8.96
N ARG A 63 9.23 -12.60 -9.61
CA ARG A 63 9.55 -12.98 -11.00
C ARG A 63 9.16 -11.90 -12.01
N ILE A 64 8.03 -11.22 -11.81
CA ILE A 64 7.59 -10.10 -12.65
C ILE A 64 8.50 -8.90 -12.44
N LYS A 65 8.83 -8.57 -11.19
CA LYS A 65 9.79 -7.51 -10.84
C LYS A 65 11.16 -7.70 -11.50
N LYS A 66 11.64 -8.94 -11.60
CA LYS A 66 12.91 -9.28 -12.28
C LYS A 66 12.85 -9.22 -13.81
N ARG A 67 11.66 -9.32 -14.42
CA ARG A 67 11.50 -9.23 -15.88
C ARG A 67 11.45 -7.80 -16.41
N ASP A 68 10.98 -6.85 -15.59
CA ASP A 68 10.76 -5.46 -16.02
C ASP A 68 11.73 -4.42 -15.42
N LEU A 69 12.79 -4.82 -14.69
CA LEU A 69 13.72 -3.84 -14.11
C LEU A 69 15.19 -4.19 -14.36
N GLN A 70 15.82 -3.37 -15.20
CA GLN A 70 17.22 -2.98 -15.03
C GLN A 70 17.44 -2.46 -13.59
N PRO A 71 18.66 -2.56 -13.03
CA PRO A 71 18.87 -2.53 -11.59
C PRO A 71 18.48 -1.17 -10.99
N LEU A 72 17.55 -1.19 -10.02
CA LEU A 72 17.45 -0.13 -9.02
C LEU A 72 18.08 -0.64 -7.74
N ASP A 73 19.29 -0.14 -7.47
CA ASP A 73 20.08 -0.48 -6.30
C ASP A 73 19.38 -0.05 -5.00
N ASN A 74 19.43 -0.95 -4.02
CA ASN A 74 19.28 -0.75 -2.58
C ASN A 74 17.98 -0.11 -2.06
N ILE A 75 17.01 -0.94 -1.67
CA ILE A 75 15.93 -0.54 -0.77
C ILE A 75 15.97 -1.41 0.49
N ASN A 76 16.32 -0.79 1.62
CA ASN A 76 16.19 -1.35 2.96
C ASN A 76 14.71 -1.54 3.32
N LEU A 77 14.36 -2.74 3.74
CA LEU A 77 12.99 -3.29 3.86
C LEU A 77 12.24 -2.88 5.15
N SER A 78 12.70 -1.88 5.91
CA SER A 78 12.16 -1.57 7.25
C SER A 78 11.19 -0.38 7.33
N THR A 79 10.75 0.20 6.22
CA THR A 79 9.88 1.41 6.17
C THR A 79 8.49 1.17 5.56
N LEU A 80 7.92 -0.02 5.76
CA LEU A 80 6.73 -0.50 5.05
C LEU A 80 5.36 -0.08 5.61
N GLU A 81 5.26 0.83 6.59
CA GLU A 81 3.95 1.14 7.19
C GLU A 81 3.31 2.50 6.80
N VAL A 82 3.93 3.34 5.95
CA VAL A 82 3.31 4.66 5.61
C VAL A 82 3.48 5.12 4.14
N ASN A 83 4.00 4.28 3.24
CA ASN A 83 4.40 4.70 1.88
C ASN A 83 3.41 4.37 0.73
N ASP A 84 2.29 3.68 0.99
CA ASP A 84 1.48 3.07 -0.09
C ASP A 84 0.77 4.03 -1.06
N ALA A 85 0.54 5.29 -0.68
CA ALA A 85 -0.03 6.27 -1.59
C ALA A 85 0.99 6.71 -2.68
N LEU A 86 2.23 6.98 -2.28
CA LEU A 86 3.26 7.52 -3.17
C LEU A 86 3.95 6.44 -4.03
N LEU A 87 3.87 5.16 -3.65
CA LEU A 87 4.49 4.04 -4.38
C LEU A 87 3.80 3.72 -5.73
N ASN A 88 2.57 4.20 -5.94
CA ASN A 88 1.79 3.96 -7.16
C ASN A 88 1.71 5.19 -8.09
N LEU A 89 2.58 6.18 -7.91
CA LEU A 89 2.68 7.34 -8.80
C LEU A 89 3.75 7.10 -9.87
N THR A 90 3.37 7.33 -11.12
CA THR A 90 4.30 7.34 -12.26
C THR A 90 5.24 8.55 -12.18
N ASN A 91 6.40 8.49 -12.83
CA ASN A 91 7.38 9.59 -12.83
C ASN A 91 6.76 10.94 -13.25
N THR A 92 5.87 10.92 -14.25
CA THR A 92 5.15 12.12 -14.72
C THR A 92 4.17 12.66 -13.66
N GLU A 93 3.52 11.80 -12.88
CA GLU A 93 2.62 12.22 -11.80
C GLU A 93 3.40 12.92 -10.69
N ILE A 94 4.57 12.38 -10.32
CA ILE A 94 5.48 12.99 -9.34
C ILE A 94 5.96 14.35 -9.84
N GLU A 95 6.39 14.43 -11.10
CA GLU A 95 6.84 15.68 -11.71
C GLU A 95 5.75 16.76 -11.65
N VAL A 96 4.51 16.42 -11.99
CA VAL A 96 3.37 17.36 -11.89
C VAL A 96 3.13 17.83 -10.46
N LEU A 97 3.19 16.95 -9.48
CA LEU A 97 3.02 17.32 -8.07
C LEU A 97 4.13 18.27 -7.60
N THR A 98 5.38 18.02 -8.00
CA THR A 98 6.52 18.89 -7.72
C THR A 98 6.31 20.28 -8.31
N ILE A 99 5.84 20.36 -9.56
CA ILE A 99 5.57 21.64 -10.23
C ILE A 99 4.51 22.46 -9.49
N ILE A 100 3.44 21.79 -9.05
CA ILE A 100 2.36 22.45 -8.32
C ILE A 100 2.87 22.92 -6.95
N GLU A 101 3.67 22.11 -6.27
CA GLU A 101 4.20 22.46 -4.94
C GLU A 101 5.20 23.61 -4.98
N GLU A 102 6.11 23.62 -5.97
CA GLU A 102 7.08 24.71 -6.18
C GLU A 102 6.39 26.04 -6.48
N ASN A 103 5.32 26.03 -7.28
CA ASN A 103 4.58 27.24 -7.64
C ASN A 103 3.48 27.61 -6.62
N GLY A 104 3.21 26.74 -5.63
CA GLY A 104 2.06 26.83 -4.74
C GLY A 104 0.72 26.50 -5.42
N GLU A 105 0.46 27.08 -6.58
CA GLU A 105 -0.65 26.77 -7.46
C GLU A 105 -0.24 26.81 -8.95
N ALA A 106 -0.76 25.90 -9.76
CA ALA A 106 -0.44 25.87 -11.20
C ALA A 106 -1.64 25.53 -12.07
N SER A 107 -1.67 26.10 -13.27
CA SER A 107 -2.67 25.85 -14.31
C SER A 107 -2.21 24.78 -15.30
N VAL A 108 -3.15 24.22 -16.07
CA VAL A 108 -2.83 23.20 -17.10
C VAL A 108 -1.77 23.69 -18.08
N SER A 109 -1.80 24.97 -18.48
CA SER A 109 -0.84 25.54 -19.43
C SER A 109 0.57 25.65 -18.85
N GLU A 110 0.69 26.00 -17.58
CA GLU A 110 1.98 26.10 -16.88
C GLU A 110 2.60 24.71 -16.69
N ILE A 111 1.79 23.72 -16.30
CA ILE A 111 2.24 22.34 -16.10
C ILE A 111 2.66 21.72 -17.44
N LYS A 112 1.84 21.89 -18.49
CA LYS A 112 2.12 21.41 -19.84
C LYS A 112 3.50 21.85 -20.35
N LYS A 113 3.86 23.12 -20.12
CA LYS A 113 5.14 23.70 -20.57
C LYS A 113 6.33 22.99 -19.94
N ARG A 114 6.21 22.51 -18.69
CA ARG A 114 7.31 21.83 -17.99
C ARG A 114 7.42 20.35 -18.35
N ILE A 115 6.30 19.62 -18.40
CA ILE A 115 6.33 18.17 -18.66
C ILE A 115 6.42 17.81 -20.16
N ASN A 116 6.40 18.82 -21.04
CA ASN A 116 6.43 18.69 -22.50
C ASN A 116 5.39 17.69 -23.07
N LYS A 117 4.16 17.74 -22.56
CA LYS A 117 3.02 16.90 -23.01
C LYS A 117 1.93 17.74 -23.68
N THR A 118 0.90 17.08 -24.22
CA THR A 118 -0.29 17.77 -24.75
C THR A 118 -1.16 18.32 -23.62
N ARG A 119 -2.00 19.32 -23.92
CA ARG A 119 -2.95 19.91 -22.96
C ARG A 119 -3.93 18.85 -22.45
N GLU A 120 -4.37 17.95 -23.33
CA GLU A 120 -5.27 16.85 -23.02
C GLU A 120 -4.63 15.83 -22.06
N HIS A 121 -3.39 15.41 -22.34
CA HIS A 121 -2.69 14.47 -21.47
C HIS A 121 -2.49 15.06 -20.07
N THR A 122 -2.12 16.35 -20.01
CA THR A 122 -1.96 17.08 -18.74
C THR A 122 -3.28 17.17 -17.98
N ALA A 123 -4.39 17.47 -18.66
CA ALA A 123 -5.72 17.53 -18.06
C ALA A 123 -6.17 16.16 -17.50
N ARG A 124 -5.92 15.09 -18.25
CA ARG A 124 -6.23 13.72 -17.80
C ARG A 124 -5.41 13.32 -16.57
N LEU A 125 -4.14 13.72 -16.54
CA LEU A 125 -3.25 13.48 -15.42
C LEU A 125 -3.71 14.22 -14.16
N LEU A 126 -4.06 15.50 -14.30
CA LEU A 126 -4.59 16.31 -13.21
C LEU A 126 -5.93 15.79 -12.70
N LYS A 127 -6.81 15.32 -13.59
CA LYS A 127 -8.05 14.66 -13.18
C LYS A 127 -7.75 13.42 -12.33
N LYS A 128 -6.84 12.56 -12.78
CA LYS A 128 -6.44 11.35 -12.02
C LYS A 128 -5.84 11.69 -10.66
N LEU A 129 -5.00 12.72 -10.58
CA LEU A 129 -4.42 13.18 -9.31
C LEU A 129 -5.47 13.78 -8.38
N TYR A 130 -6.47 14.48 -8.92
CA TYR A 130 -7.61 15.00 -8.18
C TYR A 130 -8.50 13.87 -7.64
N ASP A 131 -8.86 12.91 -8.48
CA ASP A 131 -9.71 11.76 -8.11
C ASP A 131 -9.04 10.89 -7.04
N LYS A 132 -7.71 10.75 -7.07
CA LYS A 132 -6.93 10.06 -6.03
C LYS A 132 -6.69 10.89 -4.77
N GLY A 133 -7.12 12.17 -4.74
CA GLY A 133 -6.99 13.05 -3.57
C GLY A 133 -5.61 13.69 -3.37
N TYR A 134 -4.72 13.69 -4.37
CA TYR A 134 -3.40 14.32 -4.26
C TYR A 134 -3.43 15.84 -4.40
N ILE A 135 -4.33 16.34 -5.24
CA ILE A 135 -4.46 17.75 -5.56
C ILE A 135 -5.91 18.18 -5.44
N ASP A 136 -6.11 19.44 -5.07
CA ASP A 136 -7.39 20.12 -5.15
C ASP A 136 -7.34 21.18 -6.24
N ARG A 137 -8.52 21.65 -6.68
CA ARG A 137 -8.64 22.68 -7.73
C ARG A 137 -9.41 23.89 -7.23
N ASN A 138 -8.95 25.07 -7.62
CA ASN A 138 -9.69 26.31 -7.48
C ASN A 138 -10.47 26.58 -8.77
N SER A 139 -11.78 26.39 -8.72
CA SER A 139 -12.71 26.65 -9.82
C SER A 139 -13.26 28.08 -9.83
N SER A 140 -12.85 28.94 -8.90
CA SER A 140 -13.38 30.31 -8.77
C SER A 140 -12.86 31.25 -9.86
N ARG A 141 -11.84 30.83 -10.63
CA ARG A 141 -11.17 31.65 -11.65
C ARG A 141 -10.81 30.79 -12.86
N MET A 142 -10.83 31.38 -14.05
CA MET A 142 -10.29 30.77 -15.26
C MET A 142 -8.92 31.38 -15.61
N PRO A 143 -7.93 30.55 -15.99
CA PRO A 143 -7.94 29.09 -16.03
C PRO A 143 -7.94 28.47 -14.62
N TYR A 144 -8.50 27.25 -14.50
CA TYR A 144 -8.47 26.51 -13.23
C TYR A 144 -7.03 26.31 -12.74
N ARG A 145 -6.84 26.53 -11.45
CA ARG A 145 -5.56 26.34 -10.76
C ARG A 145 -5.65 25.15 -9.84
N TYR A 146 -4.56 24.40 -9.75
CA TYR A 146 -4.43 23.20 -8.94
C TYR A 146 -3.40 23.44 -7.84
N TYR A 147 -3.62 22.87 -6.66
CA TYR A 147 -2.70 22.95 -5.53
C TYR A 147 -2.61 21.60 -4.82
N VAL A 148 -1.46 21.29 -4.26
CA VAL A 148 -1.25 20.08 -3.45
C VAL A 148 -1.99 20.23 -2.12
N ARG A 149 -2.74 19.20 -1.71
CA ARG A 149 -3.42 19.18 -0.41
C ARG A 149 -2.41 19.28 0.73
N LYS A 150 -2.68 20.13 1.74
CA LYS A 150 -1.76 20.40 2.87
C LYS A 150 -1.25 19.13 3.56
N GLU A 151 -2.13 18.15 3.75
CA GLU A 151 -1.84 16.84 4.39
C GLU A 151 -0.80 15.99 3.62
N LEU A 152 -0.54 16.32 2.35
CA LEU A 152 0.37 15.60 1.46
C LEU A 152 1.66 16.38 1.17
N LYS A 153 1.72 17.67 1.51
CA LYS A 153 2.91 18.52 1.30
C LYS A 153 4.13 17.99 2.06
N ASP A 154 3.94 17.55 3.30
CA ASP A 154 5.01 17.01 4.13
C ASP A 154 5.54 15.66 3.63
N LYS A 155 4.73 14.94 2.83
CA LYS A 155 5.09 13.66 2.23
C LYS A 155 5.84 13.82 0.90
N ILE A 156 5.54 14.86 0.12
CA ILE A 156 6.21 15.17 -1.16
C ILE A 156 7.62 15.73 -0.92
N LYS A 157 7.82 16.51 0.16
CA LYS A 157 9.13 17.09 0.51
C LYS A 157 10.21 16.06 0.92
N ARG A 158 9.88 14.77 1.07
CA ARG A 158 10.85 13.71 1.45
C ARG A 158 11.65 13.11 0.29
N LYS A 159 11.58 13.68 -0.92
CA LYS A 159 12.60 13.45 -1.95
C LYS A 159 13.11 14.76 -2.57
N PRO A 160 14.02 15.50 -1.90
CA PRO A 160 14.94 16.37 -2.61
C PRO A 160 16.20 15.56 -3.00
N ASN A 161 16.70 15.85 -4.19
CA ASN A 161 17.98 15.39 -4.78
C ASN A 161 18.06 13.98 -5.39
N ILE A 162 17.66 13.89 -6.66
CA ILE A 162 18.43 13.12 -7.66
C ILE A 162 18.75 14.05 -8.83
N LYS A 163 19.48 15.16 -8.58
CA LYS A 163 20.30 15.89 -9.58
C LYS A 163 21.32 16.77 -8.85
N ALA A 164 22.42 16.18 -8.40
CA ALA A 164 23.68 16.89 -8.18
C ALA A 164 24.80 15.86 -8.01
N SER A 165 25.47 15.50 -9.10
CA SER A 165 26.87 15.09 -9.18
C SER A 165 27.19 14.97 -10.67
N ILE A 166 27.72 16.07 -11.20
CA ILE A 166 28.59 16.08 -12.40
C ILE A 166 29.96 15.64 -11.91
#